data_AF-U9TW19-F1
#
_entry.id   AF-U9TW19-F1
#
_cell.length_a   1.000
_cell.length_b   1.000
_cell.length_c   1.000
_cell.angle_alpha   90.00
_cell.angle_beta   90.00
_cell.angle_gamma   90.00
#
_symmetry.space_group_name_H-M   'P 1'
#
loop_
_entity.id
_entity.type
_entity.pdbx_description
1 polymer ?
#
loop_
_entity_poly.entity_id
_entity_poly.type
_entity_poly.pdbx_seq_one_letter_code
_entity_poly.pdbx_strand_id
1 'polypeptide(L)'
;MYQRKKLSWSSDSSDIYDLSRCEECGGYYCNVMYFQKDFKSWTSGNNDIDKFIKNAQLSSHSGNKALEWIPYDKLHNIKYIEKIGVFKANWIDGYINNWDNINQNWVRYGKNMVITLKCLSNPKIGASNFINKIETDYKFYGITQDPQTKDYMMVLNDKCKKCNNLIIAQKKH
;
A
#
# COMPACT_ATOMS: atom_id res chain seq x y z
N MET A 1 -26.38 -6.41 10.97
CA MET A 1 -25.49 -7.50 11.40
C MET A 1 -24.92 -8.17 10.16
N TYR A 2 -23.71 -7.80 9.74
CA TYR A 2 -23.03 -8.49 8.64
C TYR A 2 -22.31 -9.71 9.19
N GLN A 3 -22.82 -10.90 8.87
CA GLN A 3 -22.11 -12.14 9.15
C GLN A 3 -20.95 -12.28 8.16
N ARG A 4 -19.71 -12.32 8.66
CA ARG A 4 -18.55 -12.81 7.90
C ARG A 4 -18.77 -14.29 7.61
N LYS A 5 -19.09 -14.64 6.36
CA LYS A 5 -19.00 -16.04 5.91
C LYS A 5 -17.53 -16.46 6.00
N LYS A 6 -17.26 -17.46 6.85
CA LYS A 6 -15.99 -18.19 6.86
C LYS A 6 -15.83 -18.87 5.52
N LEU A 7 -14.74 -18.59 4.81
CA LEU A 7 -14.28 -19.40 3.69
C LEU A 7 -13.84 -20.76 4.24
N SER A 8 -14.59 -21.81 3.93
CA SER A 8 -14.18 -23.20 4.15
C SER A 8 -13.67 -23.76 2.83
N TRP A 9 -12.44 -24.27 2.81
CA TRP A 9 -11.86 -24.93 1.64
C TRP A 9 -11.80 -26.43 1.90
N SER A 10 -12.53 -27.21 1.11
CA SER A 10 -12.42 -28.68 1.08
C SER A 10 -11.27 -29.08 0.17
N SER A 11 -10.24 -29.71 0.73
CA SER A 11 -9.22 -30.41 -0.03
C SER A 11 -9.73 -31.83 -0.28
N ASP A 12 -10.39 -32.07 -1.42
CA ASP A 12 -10.50 -33.38 -2.07
C ASP A 12 -11.42 -33.29 -3.29
N SER A 13 -10.86 -33.01 -4.47
CA SER A 13 -11.25 -33.65 -5.75
C SER A 13 -10.33 -33.16 -6.88
N SER A 14 -10.06 -34.08 -7.79
CA SER A 14 -9.03 -34.07 -8.83
C SER A 14 -9.31 -33.16 -10.04
N ASP A 15 -9.63 -31.90 -9.82
CA ASP A 15 -9.83 -30.92 -10.91
C ASP A 15 -8.78 -29.81 -10.84
N ILE A 16 -7.61 -30.09 -11.44
CA ILE A 16 -6.54 -29.12 -11.67
C ILE A 16 -6.94 -28.18 -12.83
N TYR A 17 -8.08 -27.49 -12.75
CA TYR A 17 -8.42 -26.35 -13.63
C TYR A 17 -9.68 -25.67 -13.05
N ASP A 18 -9.49 -24.66 -12.19
CA ASP A 18 -10.23 -23.37 -12.19
C ASP A 18 -10.17 -22.66 -10.82
N LEU A 19 -8.99 -22.18 -10.44
CA LEU A 19 -8.84 -21.16 -9.37
C LEU A 19 -8.44 -19.80 -9.97
N SER A 20 -8.72 -19.59 -11.27
CA SER A 20 -8.10 -18.53 -12.07
C SER A 20 -8.95 -17.27 -12.27
N ARG A 21 -10.10 -17.18 -11.59
CA ARG A 21 -11.14 -16.18 -11.88
C ARG A 21 -11.67 -15.55 -10.61
N CYS A 22 -11.71 -14.22 -10.56
CA CYS A 22 -12.20 -13.48 -9.41
C CYS A 22 -13.71 -13.23 -9.53
N GLU A 23 -14.51 -13.79 -8.62
CA GLU A 23 -15.97 -13.61 -8.60
C GLU A 23 -16.38 -12.13 -8.50
N GLU A 24 -15.70 -11.35 -7.65
CA GLU A 24 -15.93 -9.90 -7.52
C GLU A 24 -15.58 -9.12 -8.78
N CYS A 25 -14.74 -9.69 -9.65
CA CYS A 25 -14.42 -9.13 -10.96
C CYS A 25 -15.14 -9.85 -12.09
N GLY A 26 -16.32 -10.44 -11.85
CA GLY A 26 -17.13 -11.06 -12.90
C GLY A 26 -16.46 -12.24 -13.61
N GLY A 27 -15.55 -12.93 -12.92
CA GLY A 27 -14.80 -14.06 -13.46
C GLY A 27 -13.54 -13.69 -14.26
N TYR A 28 -13.12 -12.42 -14.25
CA TYR A 28 -11.87 -12.00 -14.88
C TYR A 28 -10.65 -12.18 -13.96
N TYR A 29 -9.46 -12.18 -14.56
CA TYR A 29 -8.20 -12.08 -13.83
C TYR A 29 -8.14 -10.81 -12.98
N CYS A 30 -7.65 -10.94 -11.75
CA CYS A 30 -7.66 -9.87 -10.76
C CYS A 30 -6.29 -9.72 -10.11
N ASN A 31 -5.91 -8.47 -9.79
CA ASN A 31 -4.65 -8.18 -9.10
C ASN A 31 -4.50 -8.94 -7.78
N VAL A 32 -5.60 -9.21 -7.07
CA VAL A 32 -5.64 -10.02 -5.84
C VAL A 32 -4.95 -11.37 -6.03
N MET A 33 -5.18 -12.03 -7.17
CA MET A 33 -4.60 -13.35 -7.43
C MET A 33 -3.07 -13.28 -7.60
N TYR A 34 -2.57 -12.21 -8.21
CA TYR A 34 -1.14 -12.01 -8.40
C TYR A 34 -0.47 -11.58 -7.08
N PHE A 35 -1.13 -10.73 -6.29
CA PHE A 35 -0.64 -10.40 -4.95
C PHE A 35 -0.46 -11.65 -4.07
N GLN A 36 -1.40 -12.59 -4.12
CA GLN A 36 -1.30 -13.86 -3.38
C GLN A 36 -0.06 -14.68 -3.74
N LYS A 37 0.37 -14.65 -5.02
CA LYS A 37 1.62 -15.32 -5.44
C LYS A 37 2.85 -14.71 -4.78
N ASP A 38 2.83 -13.40 -4.54
CA ASP A 38 3.95 -12.63 -4.00
C ASP A 38 3.94 -12.51 -2.45
N PHE A 39 2.94 -13.06 -1.76
CA PHE A 39 2.81 -12.95 -0.29
C PHE A 39 3.99 -13.53 0.50
N LYS A 40 4.75 -14.45 -0.10
CA LYS A 40 5.98 -14.99 0.51
C LYS A 40 7.16 -14.02 0.38
N SER A 41 7.18 -13.21 -0.67
CA SER A 41 8.26 -12.27 -0.99
C SER A 41 8.04 -10.90 -0.33
N TRP A 42 6.79 -10.52 -0.07
CA TRP A 42 6.46 -9.30 0.68
C TRP A 42 6.38 -9.56 2.18
N THR A 43 7.53 -9.45 2.84
CA THR A 43 7.61 -9.44 4.30
C THR A 43 8.47 -8.27 4.79
N SER A 44 7.94 -7.59 5.79
CA SER A 44 8.64 -6.57 6.58
C SER A 44 9.44 -7.16 7.74
N GLY A 45 9.32 -8.47 7.98
CA GLY A 45 9.77 -9.11 9.22
C GLY A 45 8.84 -8.86 10.42
N ASN A 46 7.74 -8.12 10.24
CA ASN A 46 6.72 -7.88 11.27
C ASN A 46 5.37 -8.46 10.84
N ASN A 47 4.89 -9.45 11.59
CA ASN A 47 3.66 -10.19 11.27
C ASN A 47 2.40 -9.30 11.23
N ASP A 48 2.31 -8.27 12.07
CA ASP A 48 1.15 -7.38 12.11
C ASP A 48 1.10 -6.47 10.88
N ILE A 49 2.25 -5.95 10.47
CA ILE A 49 2.40 -5.13 9.26
C ILE A 49 2.14 -5.98 8.01
N ASP A 50 2.73 -7.17 7.95
CA ASP A 50 2.55 -8.08 6.84
C ASP A 50 1.08 -8.49 6.70
N LYS A 51 0.41 -8.80 7.81
CA LYS A 51 -1.02 -9.10 7.83
C LYS A 51 -1.85 -7.90 7.40
N PHE A 52 -1.50 -6.69 7.83
CA PHE A 52 -2.18 -5.47 7.43
C PHE A 52 -2.08 -5.23 5.92
N ILE A 53 -0.87 -5.29 5.36
CA ILE A 53 -0.61 -5.12 3.93
C ILE A 53 -1.34 -6.20 3.12
N LYS A 54 -1.23 -7.48 3.49
CA LYS A 54 -1.91 -8.59 2.82
C LYS A 54 -3.42 -8.41 2.81
N ASN A 55 -4.02 -8.01 3.94
CA ASN A 55 -5.46 -7.74 3.99
C ASN A 55 -5.87 -6.60 3.04
N ALA A 56 -5.08 -5.52 2.96
CA ALA A 56 -5.34 -4.42 2.03
C ALA A 56 -5.23 -4.88 0.57
N GLN A 57 -4.22 -5.68 0.23
CA GLN A 57 -4.06 -6.25 -1.11
C GLN A 57 -5.20 -7.18 -1.50
N LEU A 58 -5.68 -8.03 -0.58
CA LEU A 58 -6.82 -8.93 -0.81
C LEU A 58 -8.12 -8.19 -1.10
N SER A 59 -8.26 -6.95 -0.62
CA SER A 59 -9.39 -6.07 -0.92
C SER A 59 -9.15 -5.16 -2.14
N SER A 60 -7.98 -5.24 -2.78
CA SER A 60 -7.56 -4.36 -3.87
C SER A 60 -7.76 -5.02 -5.23
N HIS A 61 -9.02 -5.19 -5.64
CA HIS A 61 -9.37 -5.79 -6.92
C HIS A 61 -8.87 -5.01 -8.14
N SER A 62 -8.69 -3.68 -7.97
CA SER A 62 -7.95 -2.82 -8.88
C SER A 62 -6.62 -2.41 -8.25
N GLY A 63 -5.53 -2.29 -9.02
CA GLY A 63 -4.18 -2.13 -8.45
C GLY A 63 -3.89 -0.74 -7.91
N ASN A 64 -4.76 0.23 -8.17
CA ASN A 64 -4.63 1.62 -7.73
C ASN A 64 -4.73 1.83 -6.21
N LYS A 65 -5.12 0.81 -5.43
CA LYS A 65 -5.32 0.86 -3.97
C LYS A 65 -4.44 -0.13 -3.19
N ALA A 66 -3.59 -0.91 -3.85
CA ALA A 66 -2.80 -1.91 -3.16
C ALA A 66 -1.70 -1.26 -2.34
N LEU A 67 -1.64 -1.59 -1.06
CA LEU A 67 -0.55 -1.18 -0.18
C LEU A 67 0.64 -2.10 -0.39
N GLU A 68 1.84 -1.53 -0.32
CA GLU A 68 3.10 -2.25 -0.52
C GLU A 68 3.96 -2.24 0.75
N TRP A 69 4.75 -3.30 0.94
CA TRP A 69 5.98 -3.16 1.71
C TRP A 69 7.03 -2.56 0.78
N ILE A 70 7.56 -1.39 1.14
CA ILE A 70 8.51 -0.64 0.32
C ILE A 70 9.87 -0.75 1.00
N PRO A 71 10.84 -1.46 0.37
CA PRO A 71 12.19 -1.52 0.89
C PRO A 71 12.80 -0.12 0.97
N TYR A 72 13.46 0.19 2.09
CA TYR A 72 13.97 1.54 2.35
C TYR A 72 15.07 1.97 1.36
N ASP A 73 15.82 1.02 0.81
CA ASP A 73 16.84 1.24 -0.24
C ASP A 73 16.24 1.67 -1.59
N LYS A 74 14.91 1.57 -1.76
CA LYS A 74 14.17 2.16 -2.90
C LYS A 74 13.88 3.64 -2.72
N LEU A 75 14.26 4.22 -1.58
CA LEU A 75 14.06 5.62 -1.24
C LEU A 75 15.39 6.36 -1.22
N HIS A 76 15.42 7.56 -1.80
CA HIS A 76 16.61 8.40 -1.80
C HIS A 76 16.25 9.89 -1.64
N ASN A 77 17.28 10.72 -1.43
CA ASN A 77 17.13 12.16 -1.16
C ASN A 77 16.18 12.43 0.02
N ILE A 78 16.31 11.63 1.09
CA ILE A 78 15.45 11.73 2.27
C ILE A 78 15.81 12.99 3.06
N LYS A 79 14.85 13.89 3.25
CA LYS A 79 15.03 15.16 3.97
C LYS A 79 13.91 15.37 4.98
N TYR A 80 14.27 15.70 6.23
CA TYR A 80 13.31 16.06 7.26
C TYR A 80 12.78 17.49 7.08
N ILE A 81 11.47 17.67 7.25
CA ILE A 81 10.77 18.95 7.20
C ILE A 81 10.19 19.24 8.58
N GLU A 82 10.99 19.89 9.43
CA GLU A 82 10.68 20.18 10.83
C GLU A 82 9.30 20.82 11.03
N LYS A 83 8.97 21.82 10.20
CA LYS A 83 7.73 22.62 10.31
C LYS A 83 6.45 21.77 10.34
N ILE A 84 6.46 20.61 9.70
CA ILE A 84 5.30 19.72 9.58
C ILE A 84 5.56 18.31 10.11
N GLY A 85 6.76 18.03 10.65
CA GLY A 85 7.12 16.76 11.27
C GLY A 85 7.04 15.56 10.34
N VAL A 86 7.50 15.69 9.09
CA VAL A 86 7.54 14.60 8.10
C VAL A 86 8.86 14.61 7.33
N PHE A 87 9.18 13.51 6.65
CA PHE A 87 10.26 13.48 5.68
C PHE A 87 9.73 13.55 4.26
N LYS A 88 10.49 14.15 3.35
CA LYS A 88 10.32 14.05 1.90
C LYS A 88 11.38 13.11 1.35
N ALA A 89 11.02 12.31 0.36
CA ALA A 89 11.95 11.42 -0.32
C ALA A 89 11.51 11.20 -1.77
N ASN A 90 12.41 10.65 -2.58
CA ASN A 90 12.11 10.14 -3.92
C ASN A 90 11.99 8.61 -3.85
N TRP A 91 10.94 8.06 -4.44
CA TRP A 91 10.75 6.62 -4.57
C TRP A 91 11.07 6.14 -5.98
N ILE A 92 12.09 5.30 -6.11
CA ILE A 92 12.67 4.86 -7.39
C ILE A 92 11.65 4.12 -8.25
N ASP A 93 11.00 3.11 -7.66
CA ASP A 93 10.17 2.16 -8.41
C ASP A 93 8.80 2.77 -8.78
N GLY A 94 8.28 3.66 -7.94
CA GLY A 94 6.89 4.14 -8.03
C GLY A 94 5.87 3.08 -7.60
N TYR A 95 4.58 3.41 -7.64
CA TYR A 95 3.51 2.53 -7.15
C TYR A 95 3.03 1.52 -8.19
N ILE A 96 2.57 0.36 -7.72
CA ILE A 96 1.91 -0.67 -8.56
C ILE A 96 0.63 -0.13 -9.20
N ASN A 97 0.48 -0.34 -10.51
CA ASN A 97 -0.74 -0.02 -11.24
C ASN A 97 -1.58 -1.26 -11.54
N ASN A 98 -1.00 -2.25 -12.24
CA ASN A 98 -1.67 -3.49 -12.62
C ASN A 98 -0.64 -4.56 -12.96
N TRP A 99 -1.10 -5.81 -12.97
CA TRP A 99 -0.31 -6.91 -13.49
C TRP A 99 -0.26 -6.89 -15.02
N ASP A 100 0.92 -7.13 -15.60
CA ASP A 100 1.11 -7.39 -17.02
C ASP A 100 1.24 -8.89 -17.26
N ASN A 101 0.26 -9.47 -17.97
CA ASN A 101 0.22 -10.89 -18.26
C ASN A 101 1.27 -11.35 -19.29
N ILE A 102 1.73 -10.45 -20.16
CA ILE A 102 2.73 -10.77 -21.19
C ILE A 102 4.11 -10.82 -20.54
N ASN A 103 4.47 -9.77 -19.79
CA ASN A 103 5.76 -9.65 -19.15
C ASN A 103 5.83 -10.38 -17.79
N GLN A 104 4.71 -10.91 -17.31
CA GLN A 104 4.56 -11.57 -16.01
C GLN A 104 5.16 -10.75 -14.87
N ASN A 105 4.86 -9.45 -14.85
CA ASN A 105 5.40 -8.52 -13.86
C ASN A 105 4.43 -7.38 -13.55
N TRP A 106 4.65 -6.68 -12.44
CA TRP A 106 3.89 -5.51 -12.05
C TRP A 106 4.28 -4.28 -12.90
N VAL A 107 3.30 -3.69 -13.57
CA VAL A 107 3.43 -2.35 -14.15
C VAL A 107 3.46 -1.33 -13.02
N ARG A 108 4.47 -0.46 -13.02
CA ARG A 108 4.63 0.62 -12.04
C ARG A 108 4.54 1.99 -12.68
N TYR A 109 3.94 2.94 -11.96
CA TYR A 109 3.86 4.35 -12.33
C TYR A 109 4.50 5.26 -11.30
N GLY A 110 4.98 6.42 -11.75
CA GLY A 110 5.61 7.40 -10.88
C GLY A 110 7.04 7.01 -10.48
N LYS A 111 7.84 6.50 -11.42
CA LYS A 111 9.28 6.31 -11.19
C LYS A 111 9.91 7.62 -10.71
N ASN A 112 10.77 7.53 -9.68
CA ASN A 112 11.39 8.67 -9.02
C ASN A 112 10.39 9.73 -8.50
N MET A 113 9.17 9.34 -8.15
CA MET A 113 8.19 10.30 -7.64
C MET A 113 8.52 10.79 -6.24
N VAL A 114 8.18 12.05 -5.96
CA VAL A 114 8.27 12.62 -4.62
C VAL A 114 7.17 12.05 -3.73
N ILE A 115 7.57 11.58 -2.55
CA ILE A 115 6.68 11.03 -1.52
C ILE A 115 6.93 11.71 -0.18
N THR A 116 5.95 11.56 0.72
CA THR A 116 6.04 11.98 2.11
C THR A 116 6.14 10.74 2.99
N LEU A 117 7.13 10.71 3.89
CA LEU A 117 7.23 9.69 4.94
C LEU A 117 6.74 10.27 6.27
N LYS A 118 5.87 9.53 6.94
CA LYS A 118 5.38 9.89 8.28
C LYS A 118 5.62 8.74 9.25
N CYS A 119 6.38 9.01 10.32
CA CYS A 119 6.67 8.04 11.36
C CYS A 119 5.40 7.55 12.05
N LEU A 120 5.34 6.25 12.31
CA LEU A 120 4.29 5.60 13.08
C LEU A 120 4.71 5.57 14.54
N SER A 121 4.30 6.57 15.32
CA SER A 121 4.65 6.73 16.74
C SER A 121 4.15 5.57 17.64
N ASN A 122 3.29 4.69 17.10
CA ASN A 122 2.88 3.44 17.74
C ASN A 122 2.36 2.48 16.66
N PRO A 123 2.88 1.24 16.51
CA PRO A 123 2.51 0.32 15.44
C PRO A 123 1.09 -0.28 15.56
N LYS A 124 0.14 0.38 16.25
CA LYS A 124 -1.30 0.10 16.14
C LYS A 124 -1.84 0.57 14.78
N ILE A 125 -1.20 0.09 13.72
CA ILE A 125 -1.47 0.33 12.30
C ILE A 125 -2.89 -0.10 11.94
N GLY A 126 -3.51 -1.00 12.72
CA GLY A 126 -4.89 -1.45 12.54
C GLY A 126 -6.00 -0.54 13.06
N ALA A 127 -5.71 0.67 13.59
CA ALA A 127 -6.76 1.61 13.95
C ALA A 127 -7.42 2.18 12.68
N SER A 128 -8.56 1.61 12.27
CA SER A 128 -9.31 2.00 11.06
C SER A 128 -9.52 3.51 10.95
N ASN A 129 -9.80 4.18 12.06
CA ASN A 129 -10.00 5.63 12.12
C ASN A 129 -8.74 6.43 11.71
N PHE A 130 -7.55 5.92 12.00
CA PHE A 130 -6.28 6.55 11.65
C PHE A 130 -6.00 6.42 10.15
N ILE A 131 -6.15 5.23 9.59
CA ILE A 131 -5.96 4.98 8.15
C ILE A 131 -6.99 5.77 7.33
N ASN A 132 -8.27 5.72 7.71
CA ASN A 132 -9.34 6.45 7.02
C ASN A 132 -9.05 7.95 6.97
N LYS A 133 -8.59 8.53 8.09
CA LYS A 133 -8.22 9.95 8.13
C LYS A 133 -7.05 10.25 7.19
N ILE A 134 -6.08 9.36 7.07
CA ILE A 134 -4.94 9.55 6.17
C ILE A 134 -5.37 9.41 4.70
N GLU A 135 -6.18 8.42 4.35
CA GLU A 135 -6.71 8.23 2.99
C GLU A 135 -7.57 9.42 2.52
N THR A 136 -8.25 10.12 3.45
CA THR A 136 -8.97 11.35 3.09
C THR A 136 -8.05 12.48 2.66
N ASP A 137 -6.84 12.57 3.22
CA ASP A 137 -5.91 13.68 3.02
C ASP A 137 -4.78 13.37 2.03
N TYR A 138 -4.41 12.08 1.91
CA TYR A 138 -3.28 11.56 1.15
C TYR A 138 -3.65 10.26 0.43
N LYS A 139 -2.94 9.95 -0.65
CA LYS A 139 -2.88 8.57 -1.15
C LYS A 139 -1.83 7.82 -0.33
N PHE A 140 -2.25 6.72 0.30
CA PHE A 140 -1.37 5.83 1.05
C PHE A 140 -0.86 4.72 0.13
N TYR A 141 0.46 4.60 0.00
CA TYR A 141 1.07 3.62 -0.89
C TYR A 141 1.56 2.38 -0.17
N GLY A 142 1.91 2.49 1.11
CA GLY A 142 2.56 1.40 1.80
C GLY A 142 3.39 1.82 2.99
N ILE A 143 4.17 0.88 3.51
CA ILE A 143 4.98 1.06 4.71
C ILE A 143 6.42 0.74 4.37
N THR A 144 7.35 1.48 4.97
CA THR A 144 8.79 1.20 4.98
C THR A 144 9.29 1.17 6.43
N GLN A 145 10.49 0.65 6.67
CA GLN A 145 11.18 0.78 7.94
C GLN A 145 12.53 1.45 7.76
N ASP A 146 12.85 2.40 8.63
CA ASP A 146 14.20 2.96 8.69
C ASP A 146 15.19 1.88 9.21
N PRO A 147 16.22 1.50 8.44
CA PRO A 147 17.13 0.45 8.86
C PRO A 147 18.00 0.85 10.07
N GLN A 148 18.19 2.16 10.32
CA GLN A 148 18.98 2.68 11.44
C GLN A 148 18.13 2.79 12.71
N THR A 149 16.99 3.48 12.65
CA THR A 149 16.16 3.72 13.84
C THR A 149 15.19 2.57 14.15
N LYS A 150 14.96 1.69 13.17
CA LYS A 150 13.94 0.62 13.19
C LYS A 150 12.51 1.13 13.23
N ASP A 151 12.30 2.43 13.05
CA ASP A 151 10.97 3.02 13.00
C ASP A 151 10.25 2.67 11.70
N TYR A 152 8.98 2.31 11.82
CA TYR A 152 8.10 2.17 10.66
C TYR A 152 7.55 3.51 10.24
N MET A 153 7.49 3.72 8.92
CA MET A 153 7.00 4.95 8.31
C MET A 153 5.97 4.64 7.23
N MET A 154 4.91 5.44 7.19
CA MET A 154 3.96 5.42 6.09
C MET A 154 4.53 6.14 4.88
N VAL A 155 4.35 5.55 3.70
CA VAL A 155 4.67 6.15 2.41
C VAL A 155 3.40 6.76 1.82
N LEU A 156 3.38 8.08 1.71
CA LEU A 156 2.23 8.87 1.27
C LEU A 156 2.58 9.66 0.02
N ASN A 157 1.60 10.01 -0.80
CA ASN A 157 1.83 10.98 -1.89
C ASN A 157 2.25 12.37 -1.36
N ASP A 158 2.89 13.15 -2.23
CA ASP A 158 3.31 14.51 -1.91
C ASP A 158 2.13 15.50 -1.76
N LYS A 159 0.98 15.17 -2.39
CA LYS A 159 -0.21 16.03 -2.45
C LYS A 159 -1.15 15.79 -1.27
N CYS A 160 -0.99 16.61 -0.25
CA CYS A 160 -1.94 16.75 0.86
C CYS A 160 -3.15 17.59 0.44
N LYS A 161 -4.35 16.98 0.33
CA LYS A 161 -5.58 17.68 -0.08
C LYS A 161 -5.92 18.88 0.82
N LYS A 162 -5.71 18.76 2.13
CA LYS A 162 -5.90 19.88 3.09
C LYS A 162 -4.82 20.96 3.01
N CYS A 163 -3.58 20.60 2.72
CA CYS A 163 -2.47 21.54 2.69
C CYS A 163 -2.55 22.45 1.45
N ASN A 164 -3.12 21.94 0.35
CA ASN A 164 -3.46 22.77 -0.81
C ASN A 164 -4.46 23.88 -0.43
N ASN A 165 -5.44 23.59 0.43
CA ASN A 165 -6.41 24.59 0.90
C ASN A 165 -5.78 25.62 1.84
N LEU A 166 -4.81 25.23 2.68
CA LEU A 166 -4.09 26.14 3.57
C LEU A 166 -3.18 27.12 2.81
N ILE A 167 -2.55 26.66 1.71
CA ILE A 167 -1.74 27.52 0.85
C ILE A 167 -2.61 28.53 0.08
N ILE A 168 -3.83 28.15 -0.32
CA ILE A 168 -4.78 29.05 -0.98
C ILE A 168 -5.33 30.09 0.02
N ALA A 169 -5.58 29.71 1.27
CA ALA A 169 -6.06 30.64 2.30
C ALA A 169 -5.01 31.70 2.69
N GLN A 170 -3.71 31.35 2.66
CA GLN A 170 -2.61 32.28 2.98
C GLN A 170 -2.24 33.22 1.84
N LYS A 171 -2.69 32.98 0.60
CA LYS A 171 -2.50 33.89 -0.55
C LYS A 171 -3.64 34.91 -0.73
N LYS A 172 -4.64 34.90 0.16
CA LYS A 172 -5.78 35.83 0.16
C LYS A 172 -5.67 36.92 1.23
N HIS A 173 -4.51 37.08 1.86
CA HIS A 173 -4.19 38.17 2.77
C HIS A 173 -2.92 38.89 2.31
#